data_AF-A0A5E4LWT5-F1
#
_entry.id   AF-A0A5E4LWT5-F1
#
_cell.length_a   1.000
_cell.length_b   1.000
_cell.length_c   1.000
_cell.angle_alpha   90.00
_cell.angle_beta   90.00
_cell.angle_gamma   90.00
#
_symmetry.space_group_name_H-M   'P 1'
#
loop_
_entity.id
_entity.type
_entity.pdbx_description
1 polymer ?
#
loop_
_entity_poly.entity_id
_entity_poly.type
_entity_poly.pdbx_seq_one_letter_code
_entity_poly.pdbx_strand_id
1 'polypeptide(L)'
;MAIGAEVVAAGIAAFLTTIAPIIAIILLTLGGITYGLAQTQPAEIRGKWQTAAISMFVGGLIVGAVAGAAGIIQTASSGLLRPA
;
A
#
# COMPACT_ATOMS: atom_id res chain seq x y z
N MET A 1 -1.40 6.85 -32.94
CA MET A 1 -2.51 7.35 -32.08
C MET A 1 -2.45 6.65 -30.72
N ALA A 2 -1.29 6.74 -30.02
CA ALA A 2 -1.02 6.07 -28.74
C ALA A 2 -0.96 7.04 -27.54
N ILE A 3 -1.00 8.35 -27.81
CA ILE A 3 -0.80 9.44 -26.83
C ILE A 3 -1.86 9.42 -25.72
N GLY A 4 -3.08 8.96 -26.00
CA GLY A 4 -4.17 8.96 -25.00
C GLY A 4 -4.00 7.92 -23.88
N ALA A 5 -3.60 6.69 -24.22
CA ALA A 5 -3.49 5.60 -23.26
C ALA A 5 -2.26 5.75 -22.36
N GLU A 6 -1.15 6.21 -22.92
CA GLU A 6 0.10 6.49 -22.19
C GLU A 6 -0.08 7.61 -21.16
N VAL A 7 -0.80 8.68 -21.52
CA VAL A 7 -1.12 9.79 -20.62
C VAL A 7 -2.03 9.34 -19.47
N VAL A 8 -3.04 8.51 -19.75
CA VAL A 8 -3.92 7.95 -18.72
C VAL A 8 -3.16 7.02 -17.78
N ALA A 9 -2.30 6.14 -18.33
CA ALA A 9 -1.46 5.24 -17.54
C ALA A 9 -0.49 6.00 -16.63
N ALA A 10 0.12 7.07 -17.12
CA ALA A 10 0.99 7.94 -16.32
C ALA A 10 0.23 8.65 -15.18
N GLY A 11 -1.00 9.13 -15.45
CA GLY A 11 -1.87 9.72 -14.44
C GLY A 11 -2.28 8.73 -13.34
N ILE A 12 -2.65 7.51 -13.72
CA ILE A 12 -2.97 6.44 -12.78
C ILE A 12 -1.74 6.06 -11.95
N ALA A 13 -0.57 5.92 -12.58
CA ALA A 13 0.66 5.62 -11.87
C ALA A 13 0.96 6.70 -10.82
N ALA A 14 0.97 7.99 -11.21
CA ALA A 14 1.24 9.11 -10.30
C ALA A 14 0.26 9.17 -9.11
N PHE A 15 -1.02 8.89 -9.36
CA PHE A 15 -2.04 8.78 -8.32
C PHE A 15 -1.75 7.63 -7.35
N LEU A 16 -1.44 6.44 -7.87
CA LEU A 16 -1.13 5.26 -7.07
C LEU A 16 0.14 5.45 -6.22
N THR A 17 1.20 6.06 -6.77
CA THR A 17 2.43 6.34 -6.00
C THR A 17 2.20 7.33 -4.88
N THR A 18 1.22 8.22 -5.01
CA THR A 18 0.86 9.19 -3.98
C THR A 18 0.00 8.57 -2.88
N ILE A 19 -0.98 7.74 -3.26
CA ILE A 19 -1.99 7.21 -2.33
C ILE A 19 -1.53 5.94 -1.63
N ALA A 20 -0.77 5.06 -2.30
CA ALA A 20 -0.39 3.80 -1.70
C ALA A 20 0.44 3.94 -0.40
N PRO A 21 1.42 4.87 -0.28
CA PRO A 21 2.11 5.12 0.99
C PRO A 21 1.16 5.60 2.09
N ILE A 22 0.20 6.47 1.74
CA ILE A 22 -0.79 7.00 2.69
C ILE A 22 -1.67 5.86 3.23
N ILE A 23 -2.19 5.00 2.33
CA ILE A 23 -2.99 3.84 2.72
C ILE A 23 -2.17 2.88 3.59
N ALA A 24 -0.91 2.60 3.22
CA ALA A 24 -0.04 1.74 4.01
C ALA A 24 0.17 2.27 5.43
N ILE A 25 0.46 3.57 5.58
CA ILE A 25 0.62 4.22 6.89
C ILE A 25 -0.67 4.14 7.72
N ILE A 26 -1.82 4.42 7.09
CA ILE A 26 -3.13 4.33 7.77
C ILE A 26 -3.37 2.91 8.27
N LEU A 27 -3.16 1.90 7.42
CA LEU A 27 -3.37 0.50 7.77
C LEU A 27 -2.42 0.03 8.89
N LEU A 28 -1.15 0.41 8.84
CA LEU A 28 -0.17 0.10 9.89
C LEU A 28 -0.56 0.74 11.22
N THR A 29 -0.96 2.02 11.18
CA THR A 29 -1.35 2.78 12.38
C THR A 29 -2.63 2.22 12.99
N LEU A 30 -3.67 1.99 12.17
CA LEU A 30 -4.92 1.39 12.62
C LEU A 30 -4.73 -0.04 13.12
N GLY A 31 -3.86 -0.83 12.48
CA GLY A 31 -3.48 -2.16 12.95
C GLY A 31 -2.86 -2.10 14.34
N GLY A 32 -1.89 -1.21 14.56
CA GLY A 32 -1.27 -1.01 15.87
C GLY A 32 -2.27 -0.58 16.96
N ILE A 33 -3.12 0.40 16.66
CA ILE A 33 -4.17 0.87 17.59
C ILE A 33 -5.15 -0.27 17.91
N THR A 34 -5.63 -0.98 16.89
CA THR A 34 -6.58 -2.09 17.06
C THR A 34 -5.96 -3.22 17.89
N TYR A 35 -4.66 -3.50 17.72
CA TYR A 35 -3.96 -4.50 18.53
C TYR A 35 -3.87 -4.08 20.01
N GLY A 36 -3.56 -2.80 20.27
CA GLY A 36 -3.57 -2.24 21.62
C GLY A 36 -4.94 -2.32 22.28
N LEU A 37 -5.99 -1.91 21.56
CA LEU A 37 -7.38 -1.99 22.02
C LEU A 37 -7.85 -3.43 22.24
N ALA A 38 -7.35 -4.40 21.48
CA ALA A 38 -7.69 -5.80 21.70
C ALA A 38 -7.34 -6.28 23.13
N GLN A 39 -6.30 -5.71 23.75
CA GLN A 39 -5.90 -6.09 25.11
C GLN A 39 -6.89 -5.64 26.18
N THR A 40 -7.71 -4.63 25.91
CA THR A 40 -8.77 -4.18 26.82
C THR A 40 -10.05 -5.01 26.70
N GLN A 41 -10.12 -5.89 25.70
CA GLN A 41 -11.29 -6.74 25.47
C GLN A 41 -11.26 -8.03 26.30
N PRO A 42 -12.43 -8.60 26.63
CA PRO A 42 -12.55 -9.92 27.24
C PRO A 42 -11.83 -10.99 26.43
N ALA A 43 -11.33 -12.03 27.12
CA ALA A 43 -10.52 -13.09 26.51
C ALA A 43 -11.26 -13.81 25.35
N GLU A 44 -12.58 -13.93 25.46
CA GLU A 44 -13.45 -14.58 24.47
C GLU A 44 -13.41 -13.92 23.09
N ILE A 45 -13.26 -12.59 23.04
CA ILE A 45 -13.28 -11.83 21.77
C ILE A 45 -11.92 -11.21 21.41
N ARG A 46 -10.98 -11.16 22.36
CA ARG A 46 -9.63 -10.61 22.15
C ARG A 46 -8.94 -11.17 20.92
N GLY A 47 -9.01 -12.50 20.72
CA GLY A 47 -8.37 -13.16 19.58
C GLY A 47 -8.86 -12.62 18.23
N LYS A 48 -10.17 -12.37 18.09
CA LYS A 48 -10.76 -11.78 16.87
C LYS A 48 -10.19 -10.39 16.57
N TRP A 49 -10.07 -9.55 17.59
CA TRP A 49 -9.52 -8.20 17.44
C TRP A 49 -8.02 -8.20 17.13
N GLN A 50 -7.26 -9.13 17.72
CA GLN A 50 -5.85 -9.33 17.39
C GLN A 50 -5.68 -9.80 15.94
N THR A 51 -6.49 -10.75 15.47
CA THR A 51 -6.46 -11.19 14.07
C THR A 51 -6.79 -10.05 13.11
N ALA A 52 -7.81 -9.24 13.42
CA ALA A 52 -8.16 -8.07 12.62
C ALA A 52 -6.99 -7.08 12.56
N ALA A 53 -6.38 -6.76 13.70
CA ALA A 53 -5.22 -5.89 13.79
C ALA A 53 -4.02 -6.39 12.96
N ILE A 54 -3.72 -7.68 13.06
CA ILE A 54 -2.63 -8.33 12.30
C ILE A 54 -2.93 -8.25 10.80
N SER A 55 -4.18 -8.49 10.38
CA SER A 55 -4.56 -8.41 8.97
C SER A 55 -4.40 -6.99 8.40
N MET A 56 -4.73 -5.96 9.18
CA MET A 56 -4.50 -4.56 8.81
C MET A 56 -3.00 -4.26 8.69
N PHE A 57 -2.22 -4.71 9.66
CA PHE A 57 -0.78 -4.49 9.67
C PHE A 57 -0.09 -5.15 8.47
N VAL A 58 -0.37 -6.44 8.23
CA VAL A 58 0.17 -7.20 7.09
C VAL A 58 -0.33 -6.61 5.76
N GLY A 59 -1.61 -6.23 5.68
CA GLY A 59 -2.16 -5.55 4.50
C GLY A 59 -1.44 -4.25 4.17
N GLY A 60 -1.14 -3.42 5.18
CA GLY A 60 -0.35 -2.20 5.02
C GLY A 60 1.05 -2.46 4.47
N LEU A 61 1.74 -3.50 4.98
CA LEU A 61 3.04 -3.92 4.46
C LEU A 61 2.99 -4.36 2.99
N ILE A 62 1.98 -5.15 2.62
CA ILE A 62 1.80 -5.62 1.24
C ILE A 62 1.56 -4.43 0.30
N VAL A 63 0.67 -3.50 0.66
CA VAL A 63 0.40 -2.31 -0.14
C VAL A 63 1.66 -1.47 -0.33
N GLY A 64 2.44 -1.27 0.74
CA GLY A 64 3.72 -0.56 0.66
C GLY A 64 4.73 -1.26 -0.25
N ALA A 65 4.88 -2.58 -0.13
CA ALA A 65 5.82 -3.36 -0.94
C ALA A 65 5.47 -3.33 -2.44
N VAL A 66 4.18 -3.50 -2.78
CA VAL A 66 3.72 -3.45 -4.18
C VAL A 66 3.94 -2.06 -4.77
N ALA A 67 3.63 -0.99 -4.02
CA ALA A 67 3.86 0.37 -4.48
C ALA A 67 5.35 0.68 -4.69
N GLY A 68 6.21 0.24 -3.77
CA GLY A 68 7.65 0.37 -3.90
C GLY A 68 8.20 -0.36 -5.13
N ALA A 69 7.78 -1.61 -5.34
CA ALA A 69 8.16 -2.40 -6.52
C ALA A 69 7.71 -1.74 -7.83
N ALA A 70 6.49 -1.18 -7.86
CA ALA A 70 5.98 -0.47 -9.04
C ALA A 70 6.84 0.75 -9.40
N GLY A 71 7.29 1.53 -8.42
CA GLY A 71 8.17 2.68 -8.65
C GLY A 71 9.54 2.28 -9.25
N ILE A 72 10.10 1.16 -8.80
CA ILE A 72 11.36 0.63 -9.34
C ILE A 72 11.19 0.19 -10.81
N ILE A 73 10.10 -0.51 -11.12
CA ILE A 73 9.81 -0.96 -12.49
C ILE A 73 9.63 0.24 -13.43
N GLN A 74 8.91 1.29 -13.00
CA GLN A 74 8.73 2.50 -13.80
C GLN A 74 10.07 3.20 -14.09
N THR A 75 10.93 3.29 -13.07
CA THR A 75 12.25 3.92 -13.21
C THR A 75 13.12 3.15 -14.20
N ALA A 76 13.21 1.82 -14.06
CA ALA A 76 13.94 0.96 -14.98
C ALA A 76 13.42 1.05 -16.43
N SER A 77 12.09 1.07 -16.60
CA SER A 77 11.45 1.14 -17.91
C SER A 77 11.70 2.49 -18.62
N SER A 78 11.68 3.60 -17.86
CA SER A 78 11.96 4.93 -18.43
C SER A 78 13.42 5.12 -18.85
N GLY A 79 14.36 4.44 -18.18
CA GLY A 79 15.78 4.41 -18.57
C GLY A 79 16.03 3.66 -19.89
N LEU A 80 15.27 2.59 -20.15
CA LEU A 80 15.36 1.79 -21.38
C LEU A 80 14.72 2.47 -22.61
N LEU A 81 13.77 3.39 -22.41
CA LEU A 81 13.02 4.04 -23.48
C LEU A 81 13.58 5.41 -23.90
N ARG A 82 14.66 5.89 -23.27
CA ARG A 82 15.35 7.10 -23.70
C ARG A 82 16.26 6.79 -24.90
N PRO A 83 16.07 7.42 -26.08
CA PRO A 83 17.06 7.33 -27.14
C PRO A 83 18.37 8.00 -26.66
N ALA A 84 19.50 7.40 -27.03
CA ALA A 84 20.85 7.87 -26.72
C ALA A 84 21.08 9.32 -27.17
#